data_AF-A0AAN6JN72-F1
#
_entry.id   AF-A0AAN6JN72-F1
#
_cell.length_a   1.000
_cell.length_b   1.000
_cell.length_c   1.000
_cell.angle_alpha   90.00
_cell.angle_beta   90.00
_cell.angle_gamma   90.00
#
_symmetry.space_group_name_H-M   'P 1'
#
loop_
_entity.id
_entity.type
_entity.pdbx_description
1 polymer ?
#
loop_
_entity_poly.entity_id
_entity_poly.type
_entity_poly.pdbx_seq_one_letter_code
_entity_poly.pdbx_strand_id
1 'polypeptide(L)'
;MPVCTLLLLSLRDGHAGLDGALDTLRRADGITIVTAAHVHRPIIRASSLDARTLNDTPWHLLLLVQGAAEGGRVLRVLSQQQQQRQQEERVAASYMVTLGVPSKLVSRYAAYSDELARRPPPALSSSLDTLPQSRRSGQDGRPQDSQNLEVSDELLRFADELERRKEFASRPVVMLNLLQFEPGMHESYKQYGKGFMEIGARHGGDAKLVGLVVAPPADAPLDSRGDRARNAESWWSEAAYAQYPSIRHFIDMAADAAYQDINQRFRLPALRDTTIICTTELDRERYTGTNSKAHL
;
A
#
# COMPACT_ATOMS: atom_id res chain seq x y z
N MET A 1 -12.23 14.87 8.88
CA MET A 1 -11.35 13.79 8.40
C MET A 1 -10.32 13.55 9.49
N PRO A 2 -10.31 12.41 10.19
CA PRO A 2 -9.20 12.06 11.07
C PRO A 2 -7.89 12.12 10.30
N VAL A 3 -6.85 12.53 11.01
CA VAL A 3 -5.49 12.46 10.52
C VAL A 3 -4.97 11.05 10.81
N CYS A 4 -4.48 10.38 9.79
CA CYS A 4 -3.76 9.11 9.89
C CYS A 4 -2.31 9.33 9.45
N THR A 5 -1.43 8.45 9.88
CA THR A 5 -0.04 8.44 9.45
C THR A 5 0.27 7.10 8.82
N LEU A 6 0.73 7.14 7.57
CA LEU A 6 1.26 5.99 6.85
C LEU A 6 2.75 5.88 7.14
N LEU A 7 3.22 4.69 7.52
CA LEU A 7 4.63 4.41 7.75
C LEU A 7 5.06 3.18 6.96
N LEU A 8 6.14 3.30 6.20
CA LEU A 8 6.95 2.19 5.73
C LEU A 8 8.19 2.09 6.61
N LEU A 9 8.46 0.90 7.12
CA LEU A 9 9.58 0.64 8.02
C LEU A 9 10.48 -0.44 7.42
N SER A 10 11.77 -0.12 7.35
CA SER A 10 12.83 -1.08 7.13
C SER A 10 13.32 -1.54 8.49
N LEU A 11 13.17 -2.83 8.80
CA LEU A 11 13.61 -3.42 10.06
C LEU A 11 15.02 -3.99 9.89
N ARG A 12 15.87 -3.90 10.93
CA ARG A 12 17.26 -4.40 10.88
C ARG A 12 17.34 -5.91 10.65
N ASP A 13 16.43 -6.67 11.28
CA ASP A 13 16.31 -8.12 11.12
C ASP A 13 15.46 -8.51 9.90
N GLY A 14 15.19 -7.55 9.00
CA GLY A 14 14.28 -7.73 7.87
C GLY A 14 12.88 -8.19 8.29
N HIS A 15 12.26 -9.07 7.50
CA HIS A 15 10.94 -9.63 7.84
C HIS A 15 10.96 -10.50 9.11
N ALA A 16 12.11 -11.03 9.54
CA ALA A 16 12.21 -11.78 10.80
C ALA A 16 11.98 -10.89 12.04
N GLY A 17 12.16 -9.56 11.90
CA GLY A 17 11.92 -8.58 12.95
C GLY A 17 10.44 -8.19 13.12
N LEU A 18 9.53 -8.63 12.25
CA LEU A 18 8.12 -8.21 12.25
C LEU A 18 7.43 -8.47 13.58
N ASP A 19 7.52 -9.70 14.08
CA ASP A 19 6.84 -10.14 15.30
C ASP A 19 7.29 -9.33 16.51
N GLY A 20 8.61 -9.14 16.65
CA GLY A 20 9.17 -8.32 17.71
C GLY A 20 8.75 -6.86 17.62
N ALA A 21 8.66 -6.30 16.41
CA ALA A 21 8.19 -4.94 16.21
C ALA A 21 6.71 -4.79 16.57
N LEU A 22 5.84 -5.69 16.11
CA LEU A 22 4.40 -5.66 16.40
C LEU A 22 4.12 -5.88 17.88
N ASP A 23 4.82 -6.83 18.53
CA ASP A 23 4.69 -7.05 19.98
C ASP A 23 5.10 -5.82 20.79
N THR A 24 6.14 -5.11 20.34
CA THR A 24 6.59 -3.86 20.99
C THR A 24 5.50 -2.78 20.86
N LEU A 25 4.93 -2.60 19.66
CA LEU A 25 3.86 -1.64 19.42
C LEU A 25 2.57 -1.98 20.16
N ARG A 26 2.20 -3.26 20.21
CA ARG A 26 1.00 -3.76 20.90
C ARG A 26 1.03 -3.49 22.41
N ARG A 27 2.23 -3.43 23.00
CA ARG A 27 2.43 -3.13 24.43
C ARG A 27 2.56 -1.63 24.72
N ALA A 28 2.67 -0.80 23.70
CA ALA A 28 2.87 0.64 23.87
C ALA A 28 1.53 1.36 23.94
N ASP A 29 1.37 2.22 24.95
CA ASP A 29 0.17 3.02 25.11
C ASP A 29 0.10 4.19 24.12
N GLY A 30 -1.13 4.47 23.66
CA GLY A 30 -1.44 5.63 22.82
C GLY A 30 -0.98 5.49 21.36
N ILE A 31 -0.98 4.27 20.82
CA ILE A 31 -0.84 3.99 19.39
C ILE A 31 -2.09 3.23 18.94
N THR A 32 -2.78 3.78 17.94
CA THR A 32 -3.98 3.16 17.37
C THR A 32 -3.67 2.69 15.96
N ILE A 33 -3.34 1.41 15.81
CA ILE A 33 -3.03 0.82 14.50
C ILE A 33 -4.33 0.49 13.77
N VAL A 34 -4.56 1.14 12.62
CA VAL A 34 -5.68 0.86 11.71
C VAL A 34 -5.40 -0.43 10.94
N THR A 35 -4.21 -0.53 10.34
CA THR A 35 -3.73 -1.75 9.68
C THR A 35 -2.21 -1.89 9.73
N ALA A 36 -1.74 -3.13 9.65
CA ALA A 36 -0.35 -3.51 9.49
C ALA A 36 -0.21 -4.52 8.34
N ALA A 37 0.81 -4.39 7.52
CA ALA A 37 1.03 -5.28 6.39
C ALA A 37 2.51 -5.65 6.20
N HIS A 38 2.74 -6.91 5.82
CA HIS A 38 4.01 -7.39 5.30
C HIS A 38 4.24 -6.75 3.92
N VAL A 39 5.35 -6.04 3.76
CA VAL A 39 5.71 -5.43 2.47
C VAL A 39 6.47 -6.44 1.62
N HIS A 40 6.03 -6.65 0.38
CA HIS A 40 6.72 -7.53 -0.56
C HIS A 40 7.72 -6.75 -1.40
N ARG A 41 7.23 -5.85 -2.25
CA ARG A 41 8.05 -4.97 -3.10
C ARG A 41 7.21 -3.92 -3.84
N PRO A 42 7.82 -2.84 -4.32
CA PRO A 42 7.25 -2.02 -5.38
C PRO A 42 7.05 -2.85 -6.67
N ILE A 43 5.84 -2.78 -7.23
CA ILE A 43 5.50 -3.32 -8.56
C ILE A 43 5.42 -2.20 -9.61
N ILE A 44 5.15 -0.97 -9.16
CA ILE A 44 5.33 0.27 -9.91
C ILE A 44 6.26 1.14 -9.08
N ARG A 45 7.32 1.66 -9.71
CA ARG A 45 8.38 2.38 -9.02
C ARG A 45 8.14 3.87 -9.14
N ALA A 46 8.42 4.62 -8.06
CA ALA A 46 8.40 6.07 -8.12
C ALA A 46 9.46 6.55 -9.12
N SER A 47 9.10 7.45 -10.02
CA SER A 47 10.00 7.92 -11.08
C SER A 47 10.74 9.20 -10.71
N SER A 48 10.19 9.99 -9.80
CA SER A 48 10.71 11.31 -9.42
C SER A 48 10.63 11.59 -7.91
N LEU A 49 9.44 11.50 -7.30
CA LEU A 49 9.22 11.80 -5.89
C LEU A 49 9.74 10.68 -5.01
N ASP A 50 10.68 11.03 -4.14
CA ASP A 50 11.26 10.13 -3.14
C ASP A 50 11.77 8.80 -3.74
N ALA A 51 12.12 8.83 -5.05
CA ALA A 51 12.32 7.63 -5.84
C ALA A 51 13.40 6.71 -5.26
N ARG A 52 14.57 7.26 -4.89
CA ARG A 52 15.64 6.48 -4.24
C ARG A 52 15.16 5.83 -2.95
N THR A 53 14.56 6.63 -2.06
CA THR A 53 14.10 6.14 -0.75
C THR A 53 13.05 5.04 -0.91
N LEU A 54 12.04 5.25 -1.75
CA LEU A 54 10.93 4.29 -1.93
C LEU A 54 11.35 3.04 -2.71
N ASN A 55 12.22 3.18 -3.70
CA ASN A 55 12.57 2.08 -4.61
C ASN A 55 13.78 1.25 -4.16
N ASP A 56 14.71 1.84 -3.39
CA ASP A 56 15.99 1.20 -3.06
C ASP A 56 16.05 0.73 -1.59
N THR A 57 15.14 1.21 -0.75
CA THR A 57 15.05 0.75 0.64
C THR A 57 14.27 -0.57 0.72
N PRO A 58 14.81 -1.61 1.38
CA PRO A 58 14.05 -2.83 1.65
C PRO A 58 13.02 -2.56 2.74
N TRP A 59 11.77 -2.33 2.34
CA TRP A 59 10.65 -2.14 3.25
C TRP A 59 10.13 -3.49 3.72
N HIS A 60 9.83 -3.61 5.01
CA HIS A 60 9.40 -4.87 5.62
C HIS A 60 7.98 -4.77 6.23
N LEU A 61 7.68 -3.62 6.84
CA LEU A 61 6.42 -3.38 7.53
C LEU A 61 5.78 -2.09 7.02
N LEU A 62 4.51 -2.17 6.60
CA LEU A 62 3.64 -1.03 6.36
C LEU A 62 2.68 -0.90 7.55
N LEU A 63 2.54 0.32 8.08
CA LEU A 63 1.56 0.65 9.11
C LEU A 63 0.71 1.83 8.67
N LEU A 64 -0.57 1.77 9.03
CA LEU A 64 -1.43 2.95 9.07
C LEU A 64 -1.89 3.14 10.52
N VAL A 65 -1.53 4.27 11.12
CA VAL A 65 -1.90 4.61 12.51
C VAL A 65 -2.80 5.84 12.56
N GLN A 66 -3.67 5.93 13.56
CA GLN A 66 -4.64 7.00 13.69
C GLN A 66 -4.09 8.16 14.54
N GLY A 67 -3.44 9.10 13.88
CA GLY A 67 -3.03 10.37 14.49
C GLY A 67 -1.67 10.80 13.95
N ALA A 68 -1.46 12.11 13.80
CA ALA A 68 -0.20 12.64 13.29
C ALA A 68 0.96 12.44 14.27
N ALA A 69 0.71 12.61 15.57
CA ALA A 69 1.70 12.39 16.62
C ALA A 69 2.02 10.90 16.83
N GLU A 70 1.12 9.99 16.42
CA GLU A 70 1.32 8.55 16.60
C GLU A 70 2.46 8.01 15.74
N GLY A 71 2.71 8.57 14.55
CA GLY A 71 3.82 8.15 13.70
C GLY A 71 5.19 8.32 14.35
N GLY A 72 5.46 9.50 14.93
CA GLY A 72 6.70 9.71 15.69
C GLY A 72 6.77 8.89 16.97
N ARG A 73 5.61 8.58 17.59
CA ARG A 73 5.55 7.67 18.74
C ARG A 73 5.93 6.24 18.35
N VAL A 74 5.45 5.74 17.21
CA VAL A 74 5.83 4.43 16.65
C VAL A 74 7.35 4.35 16.50
N LEU A 75 7.96 5.34 15.84
CA LEU A 75 9.42 5.37 15.66
C LEU A 75 10.17 5.42 16.99
N ARG A 76 9.72 6.26 17.93
CA ARG A 76 10.33 6.34 19.26
C ARG A 76 10.23 5.01 20.01
N VAL A 77 9.07 4.36 20.01
CA VAL A 77 8.86 3.08 20.69
C VAL A 77 9.74 1.97 20.10
N LEU A 78 9.89 1.92 18.77
CA LEU A 78 10.73 0.94 18.10
C LEU A 78 12.24 1.26 18.18
N SER A 79 12.59 2.51 18.48
CA SER A 79 13.99 2.97 18.62
C SER A 79 14.44 3.11 20.08
N GLN A 80 13.53 2.98 21.05
CA GLN A 80 13.85 3.10 22.47
C GLN A 80 14.74 1.93 22.91
N GLN A 81 16.01 2.24 23.18
CA GLN A 81 16.90 1.36 23.93
C GLN A 81 16.37 1.25 25.37
N GLN A 82 15.94 0.05 25.78
CA GLN A 82 15.75 -0.19 27.21
C GLN A 82 17.13 -0.11 27.89
N GLN A 83 17.32 0.87 28.76
CA GLN A 83 18.55 1.25 29.47
C GLN A 83 19.28 0.14 30.26
N GLN A 84 18.84 -1.13 30.21
CA GLN A 84 19.45 -2.24 30.96
C GLN A 84 19.84 -3.46 30.10
N ARG A 85 19.55 -3.48 28.80
CA ARG A 85 20.09 -4.50 27.89
C ARG A 85 20.43 -3.81 26.57
N GLN A 86 21.60 -4.11 26.01
CA GLN A 86 21.99 -3.68 24.67
C GLN A 86 20.93 -4.15 23.66
N GLN A 87 19.91 -3.33 23.43
CA GLN A 87 18.88 -3.61 22.44
C GLN A 87 19.10 -2.60 21.32
N GLU A 88 19.53 -3.12 20.17
CA GLU A 88 19.81 -2.35 18.99
C GLU A 88 18.52 -1.73 18.44
N GLU A 89 18.64 -0.53 17.86
CA GLU A 89 17.56 0.19 17.20
C GLU A 89 16.87 -0.73 16.18
N ARG A 90 15.59 -1.05 16.32
CA ARG A 90 14.94 -2.07 15.46
C ARG A 90 14.70 -1.60 14.03
N VAL A 91 14.65 -0.28 13.82
CA VAL A 91 14.33 0.35 12.53
C VAL A 91 15.62 0.84 11.88
N ALA A 92 15.91 0.36 10.69
CA ALA A 92 17.03 0.81 9.87
C ALA A 92 16.70 2.08 9.07
N ALA A 93 15.46 2.18 8.61
CA ALA A 93 14.94 3.34 7.86
C ALA A 93 13.43 3.43 8.01
N SER A 94 12.89 4.65 7.89
CA SER A 94 11.45 4.90 7.92
C SER A 94 11.05 5.90 6.84
N TYR A 95 9.90 5.68 6.23
CA TYR A 95 9.23 6.64 5.36
C TYR A 95 7.82 6.91 5.90
N MET A 96 7.47 8.18 6.10
CA MET A 96 6.25 8.60 6.77
C MET A 96 5.48 9.63 5.94
N VAL A 97 4.17 9.46 5.82
CA VAL A 97 3.28 10.42 5.16
C VAL A 97 2.03 10.64 5.98
N THR A 98 1.68 11.90 6.23
CA THR A 98 0.45 12.29 6.93
C THR A 98 -0.73 12.36 5.96
N LEU A 99 -1.83 11.71 6.33
CA LEU A 99 -3.04 11.56 5.52
C LEU A 99 -4.26 12.14 6.23
N GLY A 100 -5.08 12.90 5.51
CA GLY A 100 -6.47 13.17 5.87
C GLY A 100 -7.37 12.09 5.28
N VAL A 101 -7.98 11.27 6.14
CA VAL A 101 -8.81 10.14 5.72
C VAL A 101 -10.28 10.39 6.11
N PRO A 102 -11.28 10.06 5.27
CA PRO A 102 -12.68 10.09 5.69
C PRO A 102 -12.94 9.20 6.91
N SER A 103 -13.61 9.74 7.94
CA SER A 103 -13.80 9.05 9.22
C SER A 103 -14.48 7.69 9.09
N LYS A 104 -15.42 7.59 8.13
CA LYS A 104 -16.17 6.35 7.84
C LYS A 104 -15.27 5.24 7.30
N LEU A 105 -14.21 5.57 6.55
CA LEU A 105 -13.27 4.58 6.03
C LEU A 105 -12.40 4.04 7.16
N VAL A 106 -11.91 4.91 8.04
CA VAL A 106 -11.09 4.49 9.21
C VAL A 106 -11.92 3.63 10.17
N SER A 107 -13.11 4.08 10.56
CA SER A 107 -13.93 3.36 11.55
C SER A 107 -14.48 2.02 11.03
N ARG A 108 -14.69 1.87 9.72
CA ARG A 108 -15.16 0.63 9.10
C ARG A 108 -14.04 -0.25 8.56
N TYR A 109 -12.78 0.20 8.58
CA TYR A 109 -11.66 -0.48 7.92
C TYR A 109 -11.59 -1.96 8.30
N ALA A 110 -11.64 -2.22 9.61
CA ALA A 110 -11.70 -3.54 10.21
C ALA A 110 -12.84 -4.41 9.66
N ALA A 111 -14.08 -3.97 9.85
CA ALA A 111 -15.26 -4.73 9.44
C ALA A 111 -15.33 -4.96 7.93
N TYR A 112 -14.89 -3.98 7.14
CA TYR A 112 -14.85 -4.11 5.68
C TYR A 112 -13.74 -5.07 5.23
N SER A 113 -12.58 -5.08 5.90
CA SER A 113 -11.54 -6.09 5.65
C SER A 113 -12.04 -7.50 5.91
N ASP A 114 -12.76 -7.70 7.02
CA ASP A 114 -13.35 -9.01 7.38
C ASP A 114 -14.49 -9.43 6.42
N GLU A 115 -15.21 -8.46 5.86
CA GLU A 115 -16.21 -8.70 4.81
C GLU A 115 -15.53 -9.17 3.52
N LEU A 116 -14.50 -8.46 3.06
CA LEU A 116 -13.77 -8.80 1.84
C LEU A 116 -13.06 -10.15 1.96
N ALA A 117 -12.49 -10.46 3.13
CA ALA A 117 -11.83 -11.74 3.38
C ALA A 117 -12.79 -12.95 3.31
N ARG A 118 -14.08 -12.73 3.57
CA ARG A 118 -15.13 -13.76 3.49
C ARG A 118 -15.80 -13.85 2.12
N ARG A 119 -15.57 -12.87 1.25
CA ARG A 119 -16.13 -12.86 -0.11
C ARG A 119 -15.44 -13.93 -0.94
N PRO A 120 -16.18 -14.85 -1.60
CA PRO A 120 -15.58 -15.78 -2.54
C PRO A 120 -14.86 -15.01 -3.65
N PRO A 121 -13.61 -15.36 -4.01
CA PRO A 121 -12.93 -14.73 -5.12
C PRO A 121 -13.70 -15.00 -6.43
N PRO A 122 -13.80 -14.01 -7.34
CA PRO A 122 -14.30 -14.30 -8.68
C PRO A 122 -13.36 -15.27 -9.39
N ALA A 123 -13.87 -15.97 -10.40
CA ALA A 123 -13.00 -16.79 -11.25
C ALA A 123 -12.04 -15.88 -12.02
N LEU A 124 -10.77 -16.32 -12.15
CA LEU A 124 -9.83 -15.65 -13.05
C LEU A 124 -10.36 -15.74 -14.48
N SER A 125 -10.29 -14.62 -15.20
CA SER A 125 -10.71 -14.57 -16.59
C SER A 125 -9.64 -15.15 -17.53
N SER A 126 -9.97 -15.27 -18.81
CA SER A 126 -8.99 -15.57 -19.87
C SER A 126 -8.29 -14.31 -20.39
N SER A 127 -8.29 -13.20 -19.63
CA SER A 127 -7.66 -11.94 -20.08
C SER A 127 -6.16 -12.10 -20.31
N LEU A 128 -5.50 -12.98 -19.56
CA LEU A 128 -4.08 -13.31 -19.79
C LEU A 128 -3.81 -13.98 -21.15
N ASP A 129 -4.81 -14.67 -21.73
CA ASP A 129 -4.68 -15.29 -23.05
C ASP A 129 -4.76 -14.25 -24.18
N THR A 130 -5.28 -13.05 -23.89
CA THR A 130 -5.56 -11.99 -24.84
C THR A 130 -5.02 -10.64 -24.37
N LEU A 131 -3.73 -10.61 -24.01
CA LEU A 131 -3.09 -9.38 -23.55
C LEU A 131 -3.22 -8.25 -24.57
N PRO A 132 -3.70 -7.06 -24.17
CA PRO A 132 -3.78 -5.91 -25.04
C PRO A 132 -2.37 -5.46 -25.46
N GLN A 133 -2.26 -4.87 -26.66
CA GLN A 133 -0.99 -4.36 -27.16
C GLN A 133 -0.47 -3.24 -26.25
N SER A 134 0.75 -3.37 -25.72
CA SER A 134 1.41 -2.30 -24.96
C SER A 134 2.19 -1.38 -25.90
N ARG A 135 2.16 -0.07 -25.62
CA ARG A 135 2.99 0.92 -26.33
C ARG A 135 4.47 0.84 -25.96
N ARG A 136 4.82 0.14 -24.87
CA ARG A 136 6.19 -0.13 -24.41
C ARG A 136 6.57 -1.60 -24.60
N SER A 137 5.89 -2.28 -25.51
CA SER A 137 6.16 -3.68 -25.82
C SER A 137 7.58 -3.89 -26.33
N GLY A 138 8.23 -4.97 -25.87
CA GLY A 138 9.42 -5.52 -26.50
C GLY A 138 9.12 -6.10 -27.89
N GLN A 139 10.12 -6.74 -28.51
CA GLN A 139 9.98 -7.38 -29.83
C GLN A 139 8.90 -8.48 -29.87
N ASP A 140 8.47 -8.99 -28.71
CA ASP A 140 7.47 -10.03 -28.51
C ASP A 140 6.05 -9.50 -28.22
N GLY A 141 5.86 -8.17 -28.18
CA GLY A 141 4.55 -7.57 -27.91
C GLY A 141 4.19 -7.43 -26.43
N ARG A 142 5.10 -7.71 -25.49
CA ARG A 142 4.86 -7.60 -24.04
C ARG A 142 5.56 -6.40 -23.39
N PRO A 143 4.93 -5.72 -22.41
CA PRO A 143 5.59 -4.65 -21.65
C PRO A 143 6.89 -5.13 -20.99
N GLN A 144 7.93 -4.30 -21.06
CA GLN A 144 9.21 -4.58 -20.39
C GLN A 144 9.11 -4.54 -18.86
N ASP A 145 8.20 -3.72 -18.33
CA ASP A 145 7.95 -3.52 -16.90
C ASP A 145 6.46 -3.30 -16.64
N SER A 146 6.05 -3.26 -15.38
CA SER A 146 4.66 -2.99 -14.98
C SER A 146 4.40 -1.53 -14.64
N GLN A 147 5.27 -0.59 -15.03
CA GLN A 147 5.22 0.82 -14.63
C GLN A 147 3.89 1.50 -15.01
N ASN A 148 3.24 1.04 -16.07
CA ASN A 148 1.96 1.55 -16.55
C ASN A 148 0.74 0.73 -16.08
N LEU A 149 0.86 -0.11 -15.05
CA LEU A 149 -0.15 -1.10 -14.66
C LEU A 149 -0.43 -2.12 -15.76
N GLU A 150 0.61 -2.56 -16.46
CA GLU A 150 0.53 -3.58 -17.50
C GLU A 150 1.17 -4.90 -17.03
N VAL A 151 0.74 -6.02 -17.60
CA VAL A 151 1.28 -7.35 -17.27
C VAL A 151 2.66 -7.52 -17.91
N SER A 152 3.68 -7.64 -17.07
CA SER A 152 5.05 -7.93 -17.49
C SER A 152 5.49 -9.32 -17.02
N ASP A 153 6.50 -9.89 -17.67
CA ASP A 153 7.07 -11.17 -17.23
C ASP A 153 7.66 -11.09 -15.81
N GLU A 154 8.14 -9.91 -15.39
CA GLU A 154 8.60 -9.69 -14.02
C GLU A 154 7.46 -9.81 -13.00
N LEU A 155 6.31 -9.21 -13.29
CA LEU A 155 5.13 -9.30 -12.45
C LEU A 155 4.61 -10.75 -12.37
N LEU A 156 4.61 -11.48 -13.49
CA LEU A 156 4.23 -12.89 -13.53
C LEU A 156 5.16 -13.76 -12.68
N ARG A 157 6.49 -13.58 -12.81
CA ARG A 157 7.47 -14.30 -11.97
C ARG A 157 7.29 -13.98 -10.50
N PHE A 158 7.08 -12.71 -10.16
CA PHE A 158 6.80 -12.30 -8.78
C PHE A 158 5.54 -12.97 -8.23
N ALA A 159 4.47 -13.06 -9.04
CA ALA A 159 3.27 -13.79 -8.63
C ALA A 159 3.55 -15.27 -8.37
N ASP A 160 4.30 -15.94 -9.25
CA ASP A 160 4.70 -17.34 -9.04
C ASP A 160 5.52 -17.52 -7.75
N GLU A 161 6.45 -16.58 -7.47
CA GLU A 161 7.27 -16.59 -6.26
C GLU A 161 6.42 -16.41 -5.00
N LEU A 162 5.48 -15.47 -5.02
CA LEU A 162 4.58 -15.20 -3.91
C LEU A 162 3.67 -16.41 -3.65
N GLU A 163 3.16 -17.06 -4.69
CA GLU A 163 2.32 -18.25 -4.60
C GLU A 163 3.06 -19.49 -4.08
N ARG A 164 4.36 -19.61 -4.36
CA ARG A 164 5.19 -20.69 -3.80
C ARG A 164 5.43 -20.53 -2.30
N ARG A 165 5.32 -19.31 -1.75
CA ARG A 165 5.45 -19.08 -0.31
C ARG A 165 4.14 -19.48 0.37
N LYS A 166 4.14 -20.61 1.08
CA LYS A 166 2.96 -21.17 1.78
C LYS A 166 2.21 -20.15 2.65
N GLU A 167 2.94 -19.21 3.27
CA GLU A 167 2.37 -18.14 4.09
C GLU A 167 1.49 -17.17 3.28
N PHE A 168 1.77 -16.97 1.98
CA PHE A 168 1.11 -15.97 1.13
C PHE A 168 0.29 -16.56 -0.03
N ALA A 169 0.41 -17.87 -0.29
CA ALA A 169 -0.13 -18.52 -1.47
C ALA A 169 -1.61 -18.24 -1.76
N SER A 170 -2.42 -18.09 -0.71
CA SER A 170 -3.85 -17.82 -0.79
C SER A 170 -4.26 -16.56 -0.03
N ARG A 171 -3.32 -15.69 0.32
CA ARG A 171 -3.62 -14.46 1.06
C ARG A 171 -3.97 -13.33 0.09
N PRO A 172 -4.98 -12.50 0.42
CA PRO A 172 -5.22 -11.26 -0.30
C PRO A 172 -3.98 -10.37 -0.35
N VAL A 173 -3.83 -9.68 -1.47
CA VAL A 173 -2.81 -8.64 -1.62
C VAL A 173 -3.48 -7.28 -1.50
N VAL A 174 -2.78 -6.33 -0.89
CA VAL A 174 -3.18 -4.94 -0.82
C VAL A 174 -2.11 -4.09 -1.49
N MET A 175 -2.54 -3.33 -2.49
CA MET A 175 -1.71 -2.42 -3.27
C MET A 175 -1.78 -1.03 -2.62
N LEU A 176 -0.70 -0.64 -1.94
CA LEU A 176 -0.52 0.75 -1.53
C LEU A 176 -0.13 1.57 -2.75
N ASN A 177 -0.97 2.52 -3.12
CA ASN A 177 -0.72 3.48 -4.18
C ASN A 177 -0.36 4.82 -3.53
N LEU A 178 0.81 5.39 -3.85
CA LEU A 178 1.05 6.83 -3.68
C LEU A 178 0.97 7.50 -5.04
N LEU A 179 0.23 8.60 -5.11
CA LEU A 179 -0.17 9.24 -6.35
C LEU A 179 0.18 10.72 -6.28
N GLN A 180 0.89 11.22 -7.28
CA GLN A 180 1.05 12.65 -7.49
C GLN A 180 0.31 13.01 -8.77
N PHE A 181 -0.66 13.90 -8.67
CA PHE A 181 -1.44 14.32 -9.83
C PHE A 181 -0.71 15.41 -10.62
N GLU A 182 -0.96 15.43 -11.93
CA GLU A 182 -0.70 16.64 -12.70
C GLU A 182 -1.67 17.76 -12.27
N PRO A 183 -1.25 19.04 -12.33
CA PRO A 183 -2.09 20.18 -11.98
C PRO A 183 -3.42 20.15 -12.74
N GLY A 184 -4.53 20.25 -12.00
CA GLY A 184 -5.89 20.23 -12.56
C GLY A 184 -6.41 18.85 -12.99
N MET A 185 -5.62 17.78 -12.92
CA MET A 185 -6.01 16.46 -13.44
C MET A 185 -6.69 15.54 -12.42
N HIS A 186 -6.91 16.00 -11.19
CA HIS A 186 -7.60 15.20 -10.16
C HIS A 186 -8.99 14.73 -10.62
N GLU A 187 -9.75 15.53 -11.37
CA GLU A 187 -11.08 15.10 -11.84
C GLU A 187 -11.00 13.99 -12.90
N SER A 188 -9.97 14.01 -13.76
CA SER A 188 -9.69 12.90 -14.68
C SER A 188 -9.37 11.63 -13.90
N TYR A 189 -8.57 11.74 -12.83
CA TYR A 189 -8.28 10.60 -11.96
C TYR A 189 -9.53 10.05 -11.24
N LYS A 190 -10.50 10.91 -10.88
CA LYS A 190 -11.79 10.43 -10.34
C LYS A 190 -12.60 9.65 -11.37
N GLN A 191 -12.51 9.99 -12.66
CA GLN A 191 -13.13 9.19 -13.72
C GLN A 191 -12.49 7.80 -13.81
N TYR A 192 -11.16 7.72 -13.70
CA TYR A 192 -10.46 6.44 -13.54
C TYR A 192 -10.98 5.67 -12.31
N GLY A 193 -11.07 6.30 -11.14
CA GLY A 193 -11.56 5.67 -9.91
C GLY A 193 -12.98 5.10 -10.04
N LYS A 194 -13.89 5.81 -10.74
CA LYS A 194 -15.25 5.31 -11.04
C LYS A 194 -15.21 4.08 -11.94
N GLY A 195 -14.39 4.11 -13.01
CA GLY A 195 -14.22 2.96 -13.89
C GLY A 195 -13.59 1.76 -13.18
N PHE A 196 -12.61 1.99 -12.29
CA PHE A 196 -12.00 0.96 -11.46
C PHE A 196 -13.02 0.27 -10.56
N MET A 197 -13.93 1.01 -9.92
CA MET A 197 -14.98 0.41 -9.09
C MET A 197 -15.91 -0.52 -9.86
N GLU A 198 -16.09 -0.32 -11.16
CA GLU A 198 -16.93 -1.18 -12.00
C GLU A 198 -16.15 -2.35 -12.59
N ILE A 199 -14.99 -2.08 -13.20
CA ILE A 199 -14.19 -3.08 -13.91
C ILE A 199 -13.32 -3.88 -12.93
N GLY A 200 -12.59 -3.19 -12.05
CA GLY A 200 -11.73 -3.81 -11.04
C GLY A 200 -12.51 -4.76 -10.13
N ALA A 201 -13.74 -4.41 -9.75
CA ALA A 201 -14.60 -5.27 -8.94
C ALA A 201 -14.93 -6.62 -9.60
N ARG A 202 -14.97 -6.71 -10.94
CA ARG A 202 -15.18 -7.98 -11.67
C ARG A 202 -14.03 -8.96 -11.45
N HIS A 203 -12.83 -8.43 -11.21
CA HIS A 203 -11.62 -9.19 -10.87
C HIS A 203 -11.37 -9.24 -9.36
N GLY A 204 -12.32 -8.78 -8.53
CA GLY A 204 -12.21 -8.79 -7.06
C GLY A 204 -11.41 -7.62 -6.48
N GLY A 205 -11.11 -6.60 -7.28
CA GLY A 205 -10.49 -5.36 -6.82
C GLY A 205 -11.46 -4.51 -6.01
N ASP A 206 -11.09 -4.16 -4.78
CA ASP A 206 -11.87 -3.30 -3.88
C ASP A 206 -10.99 -2.19 -3.27
N ALA A 207 -11.47 -0.94 -3.29
CA ALA A 207 -10.80 0.17 -2.62
C ALA A 207 -11.13 0.19 -1.12
N LYS A 208 -10.15 -0.10 -0.27
CA LYS A 208 -10.30 -0.15 1.20
C LYS A 208 -10.20 1.21 1.86
N LEU A 209 -9.30 2.03 1.34
CA LEU A 209 -8.98 3.33 1.91
C LEU A 209 -8.46 4.26 0.84
N VAL A 210 -8.89 5.52 0.91
CA VAL A 210 -8.34 6.62 0.14
C VAL A 210 -8.17 7.80 1.08
N GLY A 211 -7.00 8.42 1.07
CA GLY A 211 -6.67 9.56 1.92
C GLY A 211 -5.86 10.61 1.16
N LEU A 212 -6.17 11.87 1.40
CA LEU A 212 -5.40 12.99 0.86
C LEU A 212 -4.13 13.16 1.68
N VAL A 213 -3.00 13.37 1.02
CA VAL A 213 -1.76 13.72 1.71
C VAL A 213 -1.83 15.18 2.16
N VAL A 214 -1.66 15.43 3.45
CA VAL A 214 -1.84 16.75 4.07
C VAL A 214 -0.66 17.10 4.94
N ALA A 215 -0.27 18.37 5.05
CA ALA A 215 0.80 18.82 5.97
C ALA A 215 0.59 18.27 7.39
N PRO A 216 1.65 17.87 8.13
CA PRO A 216 1.45 17.43 9.51
C PRO A 216 1.00 18.64 10.35
N PRO A 217 0.09 18.46 11.32
CA PRO A 217 -0.32 19.51 12.27
C PRO A 217 0.88 20.13 13.00
N ALA A 218 0.85 21.42 13.32
CA ALA A 218 1.99 22.21 13.83
C ALA A 218 2.74 21.57 15.02
N ASP A 219 2.03 20.83 15.86
CA ASP A 219 2.50 20.13 17.06
C ASP A 219 2.94 18.67 16.83
N ALA A 220 2.69 18.12 15.64
CA ALA A 220 3.11 16.78 15.26
C ALA A 220 4.56 16.77 14.71
N PRO A 221 5.29 15.64 14.77
CA PRO A 221 6.58 15.50 14.10
C PRO A 221 6.51 15.76 12.59
N LEU A 222 7.63 16.18 12.00
CA LEU A 222 7.76 16.23 10.54
C LEU A 222 7.67 14.82 9.95
N ASP A 223 7.09 14.72 8.76
CA ASP A 223 7.08 13.48 8.00
C ASP A 223 8.10 13.52 6.85
N SER A 224 8.18 12.46 6.03
CA SER A 224 9.25 12.30 5.05
C SER A 224 9.21 13.32 3.91
N ARG A 225 8.21 14.19 3.85
CA ARG A 225 8.15 15.29 2.88
C ARG A 225 9.10 16.44 3.24
N GLY A 226 9.57 16.49 4.49
CA GLY A 226 10.49 17.51 4.98
C GLY A 226 9.75 18.73 5.51
N ASP A 227 10.06 19.90 4.95
CA ASP A 227 9.52 21.18 5.38
C ASP A 227 7.97 21.23 5.25
N ARG A 228 7.29 21.72 6.28
CA ARG A 228 5.83 21.94 6.29
C ARG A 228 5.40 23.00 5.27
N ALA A 229 6.27 23.97 4.99
CA ALA A 229 6.02 25.03 4.03
C ALA A 229 6.26 24.59 2.57
N ARG A 230 6.73 23.36 2.36
CA ARG A 230 6.92 22.79 1.02
C ARG A 230 5.59 22.81 0.25
N ASN A 231 5.66 23.28 -1.01
CA ASN A 231 4.48 23.37 -1.87
C ASN A 231 3.82 21.99 -2.03
N ALA A 232 2.49 21.93 -1.87
CA ALA A 232 1.72 20.71 -1.96
C ALA A 232 1.78 20.02 -3.33
N GLU A 233 2.12 20.74 -4.40
CA GLU A 233 2.35 20.16 -5.72
C GLU A 233 3.67 19.37 -5.83
N SER A 234 4.56 19.53 -4.85
CA SER A 234 5.89 18.90 -4.84
C SER A 234 5.94 17.63 -3.98
N TRP A 235 4.83 17.16 -3.44
CA TRP A 235 4.73 15.90 -2.69
C TRP A 235 3.61 15.02 -3.24
N TRP A 236 3.47 13.80 -2.73
CA TRP A 236 2.33 12.94 -3.03
C TRP A 236 1.02 13.67 -2.74
N SER A 237 0.01 13.50 -3.60
CA SER A 237 -1.32 14.11 -3.47
C SER A 237 -2.29 13.20 -2.71
N GLU A 238 -2.21 11.89 -2.97
CA GLU A 238 -3.15 10.90 -2.44
C GLU A 238 -2.44 9.58 -2.12
N ALA A 239 -2.95 8.88 -1.11
CA ALA A 239 -2.61 7.50 -0.82
C ALA A 239 -3.88 6.63 -0.85
N ALA A 240 -3.83 5.50 -1.56
CA ALA A 240 -4.95 4.59 -1.69
C ALA A 240 -4.53 3.13 -1.46
N TYR A 241 -5.45 2.35 -0.87
CA TYR A 241 -5.30 0.92 -0.60
C TYR A 241 -6.33 0.18 -1.45
N ALA A 242 -5.87 -0.58 -2.43
CA ALA A 242 -6.71 -1.45 -3.25
C ALA A 242 -6.40 -2.91 -2.94
N GLN A 243 -7.39 -3.69 -2.51
CA GLN A 243 -7.24 -5.11 -2.22
C GLN A 243 -7.68 -5.96 -3.39
N TYR A 244 -7.01 -7.10 -3.57
CA TYR A 244 -7.41 -8.17 -4.46
C TYR A 244 -7.34 -9.51 -3.72
N PRO A 245 -8.15 -10.52 -4.08
CA PRO A 245 -8.13 -11.82 -3.41
C PRO A 245 -6.79 -12.56 -3.54
N SER A 246 -6.04 -12.30 -4.61
CA SER A 246 -4.64 -12.71 -4.76
C SER A 246 -3.91 -11.82 -5.76
N ILE A 247 -2.59 -11.98 -5.87
CA ILE A 247 -1.79 -11.29 -6.90
C ILE A 247 -2.26 -11.65 -8.32
N ARG A 248 -2.82 -12.84 -8.55
CA ARG A 248 -3.37 -13.23 -9.85
C ARG A 248 -4.60 -12.44 -10.23
N HIS A 249 -5.44 -12.11 -9.26
CA HIS A 249 -6.61 -11.27 -9.50
C HIS A 249 -6.22 -9.85 -9.89
N PHE A 250 -5.16 -9.32 -9.28
CA PHE A 250 -4.57 -8.05 -9.71
C PHE A 250 -4.01 -8.14 -11.14
N ILE A 251 -3.30 -9.22 -11.48
CA ILE A 251 -2.75 -9.44 -12.82
C ILE A 251 -3.86 -9.61 -13.86
N ASP A 252 -4.93 -10.34 -13.52
CA ASP A 252 -6.08 -10.56 -14.38
C ASP A 252 -6.79 -9.24 -14.71
N MET A 253 -6.97 -8.36 -13.71
CA MET A 253 -7.43 -6.99 -13.96
C MET A 253 -6.45 -6.20 -14.84
N ALA A 254 -5.16 -6.29 -14.58
CA ALA A 254 -4.15 -5.59 -15.39
C ALA A 254 -4.11 -6.11 -16.84
N ALA A 255 -4.55 -7.34 -17.09
CA ALA A 255 -4.69 -7.92 -18.43
C ALA A 255 -5.99 -7.50 -19.14
N ASP A 256 -7.01 -7.04 -18.41
CA ASP A 256 -8.32 -6.72 -18.99
C ASP A 256 -8.25 -5.48 -19.91
N ALA A 257 -8.77 -5.62 -21.13
CA ALA A 257 -8.71 -4.57 -22.14
C ALA A 257 -9.56 -3.33 -21.79
N ALA A 258 -10.72 -3.51 -21.14
CA ALA A 258 -11.56 -2.40 -20.70
C ALA A 258 -10.88 -1.66 -19.54
N TYR A 259 -10.20 -2.39 -18.65
CA TYR A 259 -9.36 -1.78 -17.63
C TYR A 259 -8.22 -0.96 -18.24
N GLN A 260 -7.53 -1.50 -19.23
CA GLN A 260 -6.45 -0.77 -19.90
C GLN A 260 -6.93 0.49 -20.64
N ASP A 261 -8.14 0.48 -21.22
CA ASP A 261 -8.72 1.68 -21.84
C ASP A 261 -8.89 2.82 -20.82
N ILE A 262 -9.51 2.55 -19.66
CA ILE A 262 -9.69 3.57 -18.62
C ILE A 262 -8.36 4.00 -17.99
N ASN A 263 -7.40 3.07 -17.85
CA ASN A 263 -6.07 3.35 -17.35
C ASN A 263 -5.33 4.33 -18.28
N GLN A 264 -5.30 4.04 -19.59
CA GLN A 264 -4.65 4.88 -20.59
C GLN A 264 -5.34 6.23 -20.77
N ARG A 265 -6.67 6.26 -20.68
CA ARG A 265 -7.46 7.47 -20.95
C ARG A 265 -7.50 8.43 -19.76
N PHE A 266 -7.57 7.91 -18.54
CA PHE A 266 -7.86 8.72 -17.35
C PHE A 266 -6.79 8.64 -16.27
N ARG A 267 -6.11 7.50 -16.10
CA ARG A 267 -5.11 7.33 -15.04
C ARG A 267 -3.76 7.89 -15.45
N LEU A 268 -3.17 7.37 -16.51
CA LEU A 268 -1.80 7.72 -16.93
C LEU A 268 -1.63 9.22 -17.21
N PRO A 269 -2.54 9.91 -17.94
CA PRO A 269 -2.38 11.34 -18.20
C PRO A 269 -2.59 12.22 -16.96
N ALA A 270 -3.24 11.68 -15.92
CA ALA A 270 -3.53 12.43 -14.70
C ALA A 270 -2.41 12.34 -13.66
N LEU A 271 -1.47 11.40 -13.81
CA LEU A 271 -0.40 11.16 -12.86
C LEU A 271 0.91 11.77 -13.35
N ARG A 272 1.48 12.65 -12.53
CA ARG A 272 2.86 13.11 -12.67
C ARG A 272 3.84 12.05 -12.20
N ASP A 273 3.50 11.38 -11.10
CA ASP A 273 4.28 10.28 -10.54
C ASP A 273 3.37 9.32 -9.77
N THR A 274 3.82 8.07 -9.65
CA THR A 274 3.13 7.04 -8.89
C THR A 274 4.10 5.95 -8.44
N THR A 275 3.83 5.39 -7.26
CA THR A 275 4.40 4.12 -6.83
C THR A 275 3.27 3.21 -6.38
N ILE A 276 3.42 1.91 -6.66
CA ILE A 276 2.52 0.88 -6.15
C ILE A 276 3.34 -0.18 -5.45
N ILE A 277 3.11 -0.34 -4.16
CA ILE A 277 3.80 -1.30 -3.31
C ILE A 277 2.83 -2.43 -2.99
N CYS A 278 3.21 -3.65 -3.39
CA CYS A 278 2.45 -4.85 -3.09
C CYS A 278 2.71 -5.28 -1.65
N THR A 279 1.64 -5.51 -0.89
CA THR A 279 1.68 -5.92 0.51
C THR A 279 0.67 -7.04 0.78
N THR A 280 0.83 -7.72 1.90
CA THR A 280 -0.19 -8.62 2.47
C THR A 280 -0.45 -8.18 3.90
N GLU A 281 -1.71 -7.89 4.23
CA GLU A 281 -2.08 -7.50 5.58
C GLU A 281 -1.82 -8.63 6.58
N LEU A 282 -1.35 -8.24 7.76
CA LEU A 282 -1.08 -9.11 8.88
C LEU A 282 -2.36 -9.29 9.70
N ASP A 283 -2.48 -10.44 10.35
CA ASP A 283 -3.66 -10.75 11.16
C ASP A 283 -3.78 -9.75 12.33
N ARG A 284 -5.00 -9.29 12.59
CA ARG A 284 -5.26 -8.17 13.50
C ARG A 284 -4.85 -8.48 14.93
N GLU A 285 -5.01 -9.73 15.38
CA GLU A 285 -4.64 -10.12 16.75
C GLU A 285 -3.16 -9.87 17.04
N ARG A 286 -2.31 -9.82 16.01
CA ARG A 286 -0.87 -9.57 16.13
C ARG A 286 -0.55 -8.16 16.61
N TYR A 287 -1.47 -7.19 16.45
CA TYR A 287 -1.19 -5.78 16.75
C TYR A 287 -2.30 -5.03 17.49
N THR A 288 -3.52 -5.56 17.61
CA THR A 288 -4.61 -4.90 18.36
C THR A 288 -4.72 -5.32 19.82
N GLY A 289 -3.98 -6.34 20.26
CA GLY A 289 -4.01 -6.80 21.66
C GLY A 289 -5.33 -7.45 22.11
N THR A 290 -6.36 -7.48 21.26
CA THR A 290 -7.63 -8.16 21.53
C THR A 290 -7.43 -9.67 21.38
N ASN A 291 -7.37 -10.35 22.53
CA ASN A 291 -7.44 -11.79 22.64
C ASN A 291 -8.88 -12.22 22.31
N SER A 292 -9.22 -12.30 21.01
CA SER A 292 -10.48 -12.88 20.58
C SER A 292 -10.44 -14.36 20.91
N LYS A 293 -11.03 -14.75 22.05
CA LYS A 293 -11.37 -16.16 22.28
C LYS A 293 -12.24 -16.61 21.11
N ALA A 294 -11.67 -17.45 20.25
CA ALA A 294 -12.40 -18.15 19.22
C ALA A 294 -13.53 -18.94 19.89
N HIS A 295 -14.77 -18.58 19.59
CA HIS A 295 -15.88 -19.50 19.77
C HIS A 295 -15.83 -20.48 18.59
N LEU A 296 -15.53 -21.73 18.93
CA LEU A 296 -15.74 -22.94 18.13
C LEU A 296 -17.18 -23.02 17.63
#